data_AF-A0A8J7PN82-F1
#
_entry.id   AF-A0A8J7PN82-F1
#
_cell.length_a   1.000
_cell.length_b   1.000
_cell.length_c   1.000
_cell.angle_alpha   90.00
_cell.angle_beta   90.00
_cell.angle_gamma   90.00
#
_symmetry.space_group_name_H-M   'P 1'
#
loop_
_entity.id
_entity.type
_entity.pdbx_description
1 polymer ?
#
loop_
_entity_poly.entity_id
_entity_poly.type
_entity_poly.pdbx_seq_one_letter_code
_entity_poly.pdbx_strand_id
1 'polypeptide(L)'
;MVKDEGMSPSTQSLRDSAAKFYADVQLDEVEAIAKEADAVIADGWICGRDPRFFKSPYRVITPLQKAQFALAYRDFVLGQNQNLSRSLTTYIPYKKRSEFARKYWENSDLSEKFKAETEKYQVCWIHESLLDASELVFRAVEKKFGPALDSTQIMAHDVEQNMVSKYMEDERTESSFAWQLKGTKSGSSKSSNR
;
A
#
# COMPACT_ATOMS: atom_id res chain seq x y z
N MET A 1 32.43 17.40 -2.85
CA MET A 1 31.92 16.99 -1.52
C MET A 1 30.68 17.83 -1.25
N VAL A 2 29.50 17.28 -1.44
CA VAL A 2 28.25 17.95 -1.05
C VAL A 2 28.17 17.84 0.47
N LYS A 3 28.12 18.97 1.16
CA LYS A 3 27.95 19.01 2.61
C LYS A 3 26.56 18.48 2.93
N ASP A 4 26.54 17.44 3.76
CA ASP A 4 25.34 16.90 4.38
C ASP A 4 24.84 17.97 5.37
N GLU A 5 23.88 18.79 4.93
CA GLU A 5 23.21 19.74 5.83
C GLU A 5 22.28 18.94 6.73
N GLY A 6 22.79 18.60 7.92
CA GLY A 6 22.05 17.89 8.95
C GLY A 6 20.68 18.53 9.23
N MET A 7 19.66 17.68 9.32
CA MET A 7 18.30 18.08 9.66
C MET A 7 18.25 18.87 10.98
N SER A 8 17.46 19.94 11.01
CA SER A 8 17.30 20.75 12.22
C SER A 8 16.64 19.95 13.36
N PRO A 9 16.91 20.25 14.64
CA PRO A 9 16.38 19.48 15.78
C PRO A 9 14.85 19.43 15.89
N SER A 10 14.15 20.49 15.46
CA SER A 10 12.67 20.51 15.40
C SER A 10 12.15 19.60 14.29
N THR A 11 12.91 19.50 13.20
CA THR A 11 12.73 18.55 12.11
C THR A 11 13.03 17.12 12.61
N GLN A 12 13.99 16.88 13.50
CA GLN A 12 14.15 15.53 14.08
C GLN A 12 12.93 15.14 14.96
N SER A 13 12.52 16.01 15.87
CA SER A 13 11.42 15.78 16.84
C SER A 13 10.06 15.45 16.20
N LEU A 14 9.67 16.15 15.12
CA LEU A 14 8.42 15.88 14.41
C LEU A 14 8.47 14.57 13.57
N ARG A 15 9.67 14.16 13.10
CA ARG A 15 9.87 12.86 12.42
C ARG A 15 9.71 11.72 13.42
N ASP A 16 10.31 11.89 14.59
CA ASP A 16 10.25 10.91 15.68
C ASP A 16 8.81 10.74 16.18
N SER A 17 7.99 11.80 16.14
CA SER A 17 6.59 11.76 16.56
C SER A 17 5.68 10.97 15.61
N ALA A 18 5.79 11.18 14.29
CA ALA A 18 4.91 10.49 13.33
C ALA A 18 5.27 9.00 13.16
N ALA A 19 6.56 8.67 13.04
CA ALA A 19 7.01 7.28 12.96
C ALA A 19 6.66 6.48 14.22
N LYS A 20 6.63 7.15 15.38
CA LYS A 20 6.28 6.55 16.66
C LYS A 20 4.82 6.08 16.72
N PHE A 21 3.86 6.87 16.23
CA PHE A 21 2.45 6.43 16.22
C PHE A 21 2.26 5.13 15.44
N TYR A 22 2.89 5.02 14.27
CA TYR A 22 2.83 3.80 13.46
C TYR A 22 3.52 2.62 14.15
N ALA A 23 4.71 2.85 14.75
CA ALA A 23 5.46 1.81 15.44
C ALA A 23 4.73 1.25 16.68
N ASP A 24 3.93 2.08 17.35
CA ASP A 24 3.22 1.70 18.59
C ASP A 24 1.94 0.90 18.35
N VAL A 25 1.47 0.76 17.10
CA VAL A 25 0.32 -0.08 16.74
C VAL A 25 0.72 -1.57 16.75
N GLN A 26 -0.14 -2.40 17.36
CA GLN A 26 0.07 -3.83 17.55
C GLN A 26 -0.79 -4.68 16.62
N LEU A 27 -0.47 -5.98 16.53
CA LEU A 27 -1.10 -6.91 15.58
C LEU A 27 -2.60 -7.07 15.83
N ASP A 28 -3.02 -7.20 17.08
CA ASP A 28 -4.41 -7.35 17.49
C ASP A 28 -5.25 -6.10 17.16
N GLU A 29 -4.65 -4.91 17.27
CA GLU A 29 -5.30 -3.64 16.89
C GLU A 29 -5.57 -3.60 15.38
N VAL A 30 -4.59 -3.99 14.55
CA VAL A 30 -4.75 -4.04 13.09
C VAL A 30 -5.69 -5.16 12.65
N GLU A 31 -5.62 -6.33 13.29
CA GLU A 31 -6.53 -7.45 13.04
C GLU A 31 -7.98 -7.07 13.34
N ALA A 32 -8.22 -6.35 14.43
CA ALA A 32 -9.56 -5.85 14.77
C ALA A 32 -10.12 -4.93 13.68
N ILE A 33 -9.32 -4.00 13.15
CA ILE A 33 -9.73 -3.17 12.02
C ILE A 33 -10.02 -4.03 10.79
N ALA A 34 -9.15 -5.00 10.46
CA ALA A 34 -9.35 -5.87 9.30
C ALA A 34 -10.65 -6.67 9.42
N LYS A 35 -10.97 -7.15 10.62
CA LYS A 35 -12.20 -7.88 10.91
C LYS A 35 -13.44 -7.00 10.80
N GLU A 36 -13.39 -5.78 11.35
CA GLU A 36 -14.47 -4.79 11.22
C GLU A 36 -14.72 -4.45 9.74
N ALA A 37 -13.65 -4.21 8.97
CA ALA A 37 -13.73 -3.86 7.56
C ALA A 37 -14.07 -5.05 6.63
N ASP A 38 -13.91 -6.30 7.06
CA ASP A 38 -14.35 -7.49 6.32
C ASP A 38 -15.84 -7.78 6.56
N ALA A 39 -16.43 -7.29 7.66
CA ALA A 39 -17.83 -7.51 8.02
C ALA A 39 -18.81 -6.61 7.26
N VAL A 40 -18.33 -5.50 6.69
CA VAL A 40 -19.13 -4.51 5.97
C VAL A 40 -18.45 -4.08 4.68
N ILE A 41 -19.18 -3.45 3.76
CA ILE A 41 -18.57 -2.72 2.65
C ILE A 41 -18.07 -1.39 3.22
N ALA A 42 -16.77 -1.31 3.52
CA ALA A 42 -16.14 -0.07 3.94
C ALA A 42 -16.00 0.87 2.73
N ASP A 43 -16.80 1.93 2.68
CA ASP A 43 -16.72 2.97 1.65
C ASP A 43 -15.56 3.94 1.93
N GLY A 44 -15.02 4.57 0.90
CA GLY A 44 -13.88 5.49 1.03
C GLY A 44 -12.61 4.85 1.59
N TRP A 45 -12.38 3.56 1.33
CA TRP A 45 -11.26 2.80 1.86
C TRP A 45 -9.99 3.00 1.04
N ILE A 46 -10.09 2.75 -0.27
CA ILE A 46 -8.95 2.86 -1.16
C ILE A 46 -8.80 4.32 -1.56
N CYS A 47 -7.72 4.95 -1.09
CA CYS A 47 -7.43 6.38 -1.30
C CYS A 47 -8.56 7.32 -0.89
N GLY A 48 -9.33 6.99 0.14
CA GLY A 48 -10.45 7.83 0.57
C GLY A 48 -11.61 7.93 -0.43
N ARG A 49 -11.62 7.08 -1.49
CA ARG A 49 -12.53 7.23 -2.63
C ARG A 49 -13.32 5.98 -2.96
N ASP A 50 -12.64 4.84 -3.06
CA ASP A 50 -13.28 3.61 -3.53
C ASP A 50 -13.60 2.69 -2.36
N PRO A 51 -14.72 1.94 -2.44
CA PRO A 51 -15.04 0.94 -1.44
C PRO A 51 -13.97 -0.16 -1.43
N ARG A 52 -13.84 -0.83 -0.28
CA ARG A 52 -12.92 -1.94 -0.07
C ARG A 52 -13.35 -3.19 -0.84
N PHE A 53 -13.20 -3.17 -2.17
CA PHE A 53 -13.53 -4.26 -3.06
C PHE A 53 -12.28 -4.85 -3.72
N PHE A 54 -12.01 -6.12 -3.43
CA PHE A 54 -10.84 -6.84 -3.92
C PHE A 54 -11.22 -7.84 -5.01
N LYS A 55 -10.48 -7.79 -6.12
CA LYS A 55 -10.64 -8.62 -7.31
C LYS A 55 -9.77 -9.87 -7.23
N SER A 56 -8.64 -9.80 -6.53
CA SER A 56 -7.72 -10.93 -6.40
C SER A 56 -8.15 -11.90 -5.28
N PRO A 57 -7.53 -13.09 -5.19
CA PRO A 57 -7.72 -13.99 -4.07
C PRO A 57 -7.30 -13.42 -2.70
N TYR A 58 -6.65 -12.24 -2.66
CA TYR A 58 -6.44 -11.45 -1.43
C TYR A 58 -7.77 -11.23 -0.68
N ARG A 59 -8.88 -11.10 -1.40
CA ARG A 59 -10.22 -10.85 -0.83
C ARG A 59 -10.66 -11.87 0.23
N VAL A 60 -10.18 -13.12 0.12
CA VAL A 60 -10.58 -14.22 1.01
C VAL A 60 -9.49 -14.62 2.02
N ILE A 61 -8.39 -13.88 2.12
CA ILE A 61 -7.41 -14.14 3.17
C ILE A 61 -7.94 -13.66 4.52
N THR A 62 -7.49 -14.27 5.61
CA THR A 62 -8.02 -13.99 6.94
C THR A 62 -7.63 -12.58 7.44
N PRO A 63 -8.43 -11.96 8.33
CA PRO A 63 -8.07 -10.69 8.97
C PRO A 63 -6.66 -10.70 9.59
N LEU A 64 -6.29 -11.79 10.27
CA LEU A 64 -4.96 -11.97 10.84
C LEU A 64 -3.86 -11.90 9.78
N GLN A 65 -4.03 -12.58 8.64
CA GLN A 65 -3.05 -12.54 7.55
C GLN A 65 -2.92 -11.16 6.91
N LYS A 66 -4.04 -10.42 6.78
CA LYS A 66 -4.02 -9.01 6.34
C LYS A 66 -3.24 -8.14 7.32
N ALA A 67 -3.49 -8.31 8.62
CA ALA A 67 -2.81 -7.56 9.68
C ALA A 67 -1.31 -7.86 9.75
N GLN A 68 -0.90 -9.13 9.63
CA GLN A 68 0.50 -9.52 9.56
C GLN A 68 1.23 -8.87 8.39
N PHE A 69 0.62 -8.90 7.19
CA PHE A 69 1.18 -8.21 6.03
C PHE A 69 1.24 -6.70 6.25
N ALA A 70 0.19 -6.11 6.82
CA ALA A 70 0.10 -4.69 7.08
C ALA A 70 1.22 -4.18 8.01
N LEU A 71 1.52 -4.92 9.09
CA LEU A 71 2.63 -4.61 9.97
C LEU A 71 4.00 -4.82 9.30
N ALA A 72 4.17 -5.89 8.53
CA ALA A 72 5.42 -6.11 7.79
C ALA A 72 5.68 -4.99 6.78
N TYR A 73 4.63 -4.52 6.10
CA TYR A 73 4.71 -3.41 5.17
C TYR A 73 5.00 -2.08 5.86
N ARG A 74 4.35 -1.80 7.01
CA ARG A 74 4.68 -0.66 7.86
C ARG A 74 6.17 -0.67 8.22
N ASP A 75 6.68 -1.79 8.71
CA ASP A 75 8.07 -1.91 9.17
C ASP A 75 9.06 -1.70 8.01
N PHE A 76 8.72 -2.19 6.81
CA PHE A 76 9.45 -1.89 5.58
C PHE A 76 9.48 -0.38 5.29
N VAL A 77 8.33 0.31 5.33
CA VAL A 77 8.24 1.74 5.04
C VAL A 77 9.03 2.56 6.08
N LEU A 78 8.87 2.25 7.37
CA LEU A 78 9.60 2.90 8.47
C LEU A 78 11.12 2.69 8.33
N GLY A 79 11.55 1.48 7.95
CA GLY A 79 12.96 1.15 7.74
C GLY A 79 13.61 1.83 6.53
N GLN A 80 12.82 2.38 5.60
CA GLN A 80 13.32 3.13 4.43
C GLN A 80 13.36 4.66 4.66
N ASN A 81 13.04 5.13 5.88
CA ASN A 81 13.07 6.55 6.25
C ASN A 81 12.14 7.44 5.40
N GLN A 82 11.04 6.92 4.88
CA GLN A 82 10.03 7.72 4.20
C GLN A 82 9.44 8.79 5.14
N ASN A 83 9.25 10.00 4.65
CA ASN A 83 8.63 11.11 5.39
C ASN A 83 7.82 12.02 4.44
N LEU A 84 6.65 11.55 4.05
CA LEU A 84 5.77 12.24 3.09
C LEU A 84 5.11 13.50 3.68
N SER A 85 5.05 13.66 5.01
CA SER A 85 4.59 14.91 5.62
C SER A 85 5.57 16.07 5.39
N ARG A 86 6.80 15.79 4.95
CA ARG A 86 7.82 16.80 4.65
C ARG A 86 8.20 16.92 3.20
N SER A 87 8.42 15.79 2.54
CA SER A 87 8.90 15.80 1.16
C SER A 87 8.45 14.57 0.41
N LEU A 88 7.85 14.82 -0.75
CA LEU A 88 7.51 13.79 -1.74
C LEU A 88 8.76 13.07 -2.28
N THR A 89 9.94 13.67 -2.20
CA THR A 89 11.19 13.03 -2.65
C THR A 89 11.59 11.83 -1.79
N THR A 90 11.01 11.70 -0.59
CA THR A 90 11.23 10.55 0.30
C THR A 90 10.32 9.37 -0.02
N TYR A 91 9.43 9.50 -1.01
CA TYR A 91 8.54 8.44 -1.43
C TYR A 91 9.34 7.20 -1.88
N ILE A 92 9.00 6.06 -1.31
CA ILE A 92 9.51 4.77 -1.77
C ILE A 92 8.82 4.43 -3.10
N PRO A 93 9.55 4.28 -4.22
CA PRO A 93 8.95 3.99 -5.52
C PRO A 93 8.08 2.72 -5.49
N TYR A 94 6.99 2.73 -6.26
CA TYR A 94 6.04 1.61 -6.31
C TYR A 94 6.72 0.26 -6.57
N LYS A 95 7.66 0.22 -7.53
CA LYS A 95 8.43 -0.99 -7.86
C LYS A 95 9.12 -1.62 -6.64
N LYS A 96 9.67 -0.81 -5.72
CA LYS A 96 10.30 -1.35 -4.50
C LYS A 96 9.25 -1.93 -3.54
N ARG A 97 8.06 -1.33 -3.50
CA ARG A 97 6.93 -1.82 -2.68
C ARG A 97 6.36 -3.12 -3.26
N SER A 98 6.20 -3.21 -4.58
CA SER A 98 5.74 -4.43 -5.25
C SER A 98 6.73 -5.57 -5.08
N GLU A 99 8.04 -5.30 -5.22
CA GLU A 99 9.11 -6.28 -4.95
C GLU A 99 9.08 -6.78 -3.51
N PHE A 100 8.90 -5.89 -2.53
CA PHE A 100 8.72 -6.27 -1.13
C PHE A 100 7.48 -7.17 -0.94
N ALA A 101 6.32 -6.74 -1.45
CA ALA A 101 5.07 -7.47 -1.28
C ALA A 101 5.13 -8.85 -1.95
N ARG A 102 5.67 -8.93 -3.17
CA ARG A 102 5.90 -10.20 -3.88
C ARG A 102 6.74 -11.14 -3.02
N LYS A 103 7.89 -10.67 -2.54
CA LYS A 103 8.77 -11.46 -1.67
C LYS A 103 8.06 -11.90 -0.40
N TYR A 104 7.25 -11.05 0.22
CA TYR A 104 6.47 -11.43 1.40
C TYR A 104 5.52 -12.59 1.07
N TRP A 105 4.69 -12.43 0.05
CA TRP A 105 3.66 -13.43 -0.29
C TRP A 105 4.28 -14.76 -0.73
N GLU A 106 5.38 -14.73 -1.49
CA GLU A 106 6.15 -15.91 -1.90
C GLU A 106 6.79 -16.68 -0.74
N ASN A 107 6.92 -16.07 0.44
CA ASN A 107 7.52 -16.70 1.63
C ASN A 107 6.50 -16.85 2.79
N SER A 108 5.23 -16.54 2.56
CA SER A 108 4.16 -16.66 3.54
C SER A 108 3.55 -18.07 3.57
N ASP A 109 2.70 -18.35 4.56
CA ASP A 109 1.87 -19.57 4.59
C ASP A 109 0.90 -19.68 3.39
N LEU A 110 0.71 -18.58 2.64
CA LEU A 110 -0.07 -18.54 1.41
C LEU A 110 0.79 -18.67 0.14
N SER A 111 2.09 -18.98 0.26
CA SER A 111 3.04 -19.03 -0.87
C SER A 111 2.56 -19.89 -2.03
N GLU A 112 2.12 -21.12 -1.75
CA GLU A 112 1.62 -22.04 -2.79
C GLU A 112 0.38 -21.47 -3.50
N LYS A 113 -0.54 -20.86 -2.73
CA LYS A 113 -1.73 -20.21 -3.29
C LYS A 113 -1.35 -19.02 -4.16
N PHE A 114 -0.46 -18.15 -3.69
CA PHE A 114 -0.01 -16.98 -4.43
C PHE A 114 0.69 -17.37 -5.73
N LYS A 115 1.61 -18.35 -5.68
CA LYS A 115 2.38 -18.82 -6.85
C LYS A 115 1.51 -19.55 -7.88
N ALA A 116 0.43 -20.20 -7.45
CA ALA A 116 -0.52 -20.86 -8.35
C ALA A 116 -1.37 -19.88 -9.16
N GLU A 117 -1.47 -18.61 -8.75
CA GLU A 117 -2.20 -17.59 -9.49
C GLU A 117 -1.46 -17.17 -10.77
N THR A 118 -2.22 -16.75 -11.78
CA THR A 118 -1.63 -16.10 -12.96
C THR A 118 -0.88 -14.84 -12.57
N GLU A 119 0.14 -14.45 -13.34
CA GLU A 119 0.90 -13.20 -13.12
C GLU A 119 -0.03 -11.98 -12.92
N LYS A 120 -1.10 -11.88 -13.73
CA LYS A 120 -2.09 -10.81 -13.60
C LYS A 120 -2.74 -10.76 -12.20
N TYR A 121 -3.13 -11.91 -11.65
CA TYR A 121 -3.75 -11.98 -10.32
C TYR A 121 -2.72 -11.83 -9.19
N GLN A 122 -1.47 -12.22 -9.40
CA GLN A 122 -0.38 -11.93 -8.47
C GLN A 122 -0.14 -10.43 -8.34
N VAL A 123 -0.06 -9.71 -9.47
CA VAL A 123 0.09 -8.24 -9.49
C VAL A 123 -1.12 -7.57 -8.83
N CYS A 124 -2.33 -8.03 -9.13
CA CYS A 124 -3.56 -7.52 -8.50
C CYS A 124 -3.55 -7.75 -6.98
N TRP A 125 -3.12 -8.93 -6.52
CA TRP A 125 -2.98 -9.24 -5.10
C TRP A 125 -1.96 -8.31 -4.45
N ILE A 126 -0.77 -8.16 -5.03
CA ILE A 126 0.27 -7.26 -4.54
C ILE A 126 -0.30 -5.85 -4.36
N HIS A 127 -0.93 -5.30 -5.39
CA HIS A 127 -1.49 -3.96 -5.36
C HIS A 127 -2.56 -3.78 -4.27
N GLU A 128 -3.56 -4.66 -4.27
CA GLU A 128 -4.65 -4.62 -3.30
C GLU A 128 -4.12 -4.76 -1.88
N SER A 129 -3.15 -5.65 -1.66
CA SER A 129 -2.53 -5.84 -0.36
C SER A 129 -1.80 -4.59 0.12
N LEU A 130 -1.07 -3.88 -0.75
CA LEU A 130 -0.33 -2.67 -0.39
C LEU A 130 -1.27 -1.54 0.05
N LEU A 131 -2.34 -1.30 -0.70
CA LEU A 131 -3.33 -0.27 -0.38
C LEU A 131 -4.11 -0.59 0.89
N ASP A 132 -4.54 -1.86 1.03
CA ASP A 132 -5.26 -2.32 2.21
C ASP A 132 -4.36 -2.27 3.45
N ALA A 133 -3.10 -2.70 3.33
CA ALA A 133 -2.13 -2.65 4.41
C ALA A 133 -1.92 -1.26 4.97
N SER A 134 -1.66 -0.25 4.11
CA SER A 134 -1.48 1.13 4.59
C SER A 134 -2.74 1.67 5.25
N GLU A 135 -3.92 1.38 4.69
CA GLU A 135 -5.20 1.81 5.29
C GLU A 135 -5.46 1.14 6.64
N LEU A 136 -5.24 -0.17 6.75
CA LEU A 136 -5.44 -0.92 7.99
C LEU A 136 -4.59 -0.36 9.14
N VAL A 137 -3.31 -0.07 8.89
CA VAL A 137 -2.43 0.52 9.89
C VAL A 137 -2.86 1.95 10.22
N PHE A 138 -3.19 2.77 9.20
CA PHE A 138 -3.66 4.13 9.43
C PHE A 138 -4.91 4.17 10.29
N ARG A 139 -5.91 3.33 10.04
CA ARG A 139 -7.13 3.24 10.85
C ARG A 139 -6.86 2.77 12.28
N ALA A 140 -5.92 1.86 12.47
CA ALA A 140 -5.50 1.47 13.82
C ALA A 140 -4.82 2.65 14.54
N VAL A 141 -3.96 3.41 13.86
CA VAL A 141 -3.36 4.65 14.37
C VAL A 141 -4.43 5.69 14.70
N GLU A 142 -5.41 5.90 13.82
CA GLU A 142 -6.53 6.83 14.00
C GLU A 142 -7.38 6.46 15.23
N LYS A 143 -7.71 5.18 15.37
CA LYS A 143 -8.49 4.66 16.51
C LYS A 143 -7.75 4.81 17.84
N LYS A 144 -6.43 4.65 17.83
CA LYS A 144 -5.58 4.69 19.04
C LYS A 144 -5.15 6.10 19.44
N PHE A 145 -4.83 6.94 18.46
CA PHE A 145 -4.16 8.22 18.66
C PHE A 145 -4.87 9.41 18.00
N GLY A 146 -6.06 9.24 17.45
CA GLY A 146 -6.77 10.24 16.63
C GLY A 146 -6.66 11.71 17.10
N PRO A 147 -6.93 12.04 18.38
CA PRO A 147 -6.82 13.41 18.89
C PRO A 147 -5.38 14.00 18.86
N ALA A 148 -4.36 13.15 18.79
CA ALA A 148 -2.96 13.52 18.72
C ALA A 148 -2.40 13.52 17.29
N LEU A 149 -3.18 13.08 16.29
CA LEU A 149 -2.78 13.13 14.90
C LEU A 149 -2.92 14.55 14.36
N ASP A 150 -1.86 15.05 13.73
CA ASP A 150 -1.91 16.34 13.04
C ASP A 150 -2.31 16.17 11.56
N SER A 151 -2.70 17.28 10.93
CA SER A 151 -3.13 17.28 9.52
C SER A 151 -2.03 16.81 8.56
N THR A 152 -0.76 16.98 8.91
CA THR A 152 0.37 16.59 8.06
C THR A 152 0.54 15.08 8.01
N GLN A 153 0.21 14.39 9.10
CA GLN A 153 0.23 12.93 9.20
C GLN A 153 -0.92 12.30 8.41
N ILE A 154 -2.11 12.90 8.47
CA ILE A 154 -3.26 12.49 7.65
C ILE A 154 -2.93 12.68 6.16
N MET A 155 -2.41 13.86 5.79
CA MET A 155 -1.99 14.12 4.42
C MET A 155 -0.90 13.17 3.92
N ALA A 156 0.06 12.79 4.77
CA ALA A 156 1.12 11.85 4.41
C ALA A 156 0.55 10.48 4.01
N HIS A 157 -0.46 10.00 4.74
CA HIS A 157 -1.20 8.78 4.41
C HIS A 157 -1.95 8.91 3.09
N ASP A 158 -2.70 10.01 2.89
CA ASP A 158 -3.43 10.26 1.65
C ASP A 158 -2.50 10.30 0.42
N VAL A 159 -1.34 10.94 0.56
CA VAL A 159 -0.31 10.97 -0.49
C VAL A 159 0.20 9.57 -0.78
N GLU A 160 0.46 8.75 0.22
CA GLU A 160 0.89 7.35 0.02
C GLU A 160 -0.16 6.56 -0.75
N GLN A 161 -1.40 6.57 -0.29
CA GLN A 161 -2.53 5.91 -0.96
C GLN A 161 -2.65 6.36 -2.43
N ASN A 162 -2.61 7.68 -2.66
CA ASN A 162 -2.68 8.24 -4.01
C ASN A 162 -1.50 7.81 -4.90
N MET A 163 -0.29 7.70 -4.37
CA MET A 163 0.88 7.29 -5.14
C MET A 163 0.88 5.79 -5.45
N VAL A 164 0.41 4.95 -4.52
CA VAL A 164 0.30 3.50 -4.75
C VAL A 164 -0.83 3.18 -5.73
N SER A 165 -2.00 3.82 -5.61
CA SER A 165 -3.19 3.53 -6.44
C SER A 165 -3.04 3.79 -7.93
N LYS A 166 -1.98 4.49 -8.34
CA LYS A 166 -1.68 4.76 -9.75
C LYS A 166 -1.26 3.52 -10.54
N TYR A 167 -0.93 2.42 -9.88
CA TYR A 167 -0.29 1.25 -10.50
C TYR A 167 -1.12 0.00 -10.26
N MET A 168 -1.74 -0.63 -11.27
CA MET A 168 -2.59 -1.83 -11.01
C MET A 168 -2.30 -3.08 -11.85
N GLU A 169 -1.91 -2.99 -13.13
CA GLU A 169 -1.83 -4.19 -13.98
C GLU A 169 -0.44 -4.60 -14.50
N ASP A 170 0.56 -3.71 -14.62
CA ASP A 170 1.86 -4.08 -15.22
C ASP A 170 3.11 -3.63 -14.42
N GLU A 171 2.92 -3.08 -13.21
CA GLU A 171 3.96 -2.43 -12.37
C GLU A 171 4.80 -1.32 -13.07
N ARG A 172 4.56 -1.05 -14.37
CA ARG A 172 5.43 -0.27 -15.27
C ARG A 172 4.75 1.00 -15.77
N THR A 173 3.42 1.06 -15.77
CA THR A 173 2.63 2.15 -16.34
C THR A 173 1.63 2.69 -15.33
N GLU A 174 1.70 3.98 -15.01
CA GLU A 174 0.69 4.69 -14.22
C GLU A 174 -0.63 4.78 -15.00
N SER A 175 -1.70 4.11 -14.53
CA SER A 175 -3.10 4.36 -14.94
C SER A 175 -4.08 3.48 -14.16
N SER A 176 -5.38 3.79 -14.24
CA SER A 176 -6.41 3.00 -13.58
C SER A 176 -6.78 1.73 -14.38
N PHE A 177 -7.21 0.69 -13.65
CA PHE A 177 -7.60 -0.62 -14.17
C PHE A 177 -8.50 -0.60 -15.42
N ALA A 178 -9.48 0.31 -15.45
CA ALA A 178 -10.43 0.40 -16.57
C ALA A 178 -9.80 0.91 -17.88
N TRP A 179 -8.71 1.69 -17.79
CA TRP A 179 -8.00 2.22 -18.96
C TRP A 179 -6.97 1.22 -19.50
N GLN A 180 -6.35 0.42 -18.63
CA GLN A 180 -5.41 -0.64 -19.02
C GLN A 180 -6.12 -1.83 -19.69
N LEU A 181 -7.36 -2.14 -19.27
CA LEU A 181 -8.22 -3.15 -19.91
C LEU A 181 -8.63 -2.82 -21.34
N LYS A 182 -8.76 -1.53 -21.70
CA LYS A 182 -9.13 -1.11 -23.06
C LYS A 182 -7.98 -1.23 -24.08
N GLY A 183 -6.73 -1.38 -23.61
CA GLY A 183 -5.54 -1.36 -24.46
C GLY A 183 -5.22 -2.64 -25.23
N THR A 184 -5.96 -3.74 -25.07
CA THR A 184 -5.64 -5.04 -25.71
C THR A 184 -6.48 -5.37 -26.96
N LYS A 185 -7.12 -4.38 -27.60
CA LYS A 185 -7.76 -4.57 -28.91
C LYS A 185 -7.51 -3.41 -29.87
N SER A 186 -6.33 -3.36 -30.48
CA SER A 186 -6.20 -2.87 -31.87
C SER A 186 -4.85 -3.27 -32.46
N GLY A 187 -4.86 -4.02 -33.57
CA GLY A 187 -3.70 -4.04 -34.48
C GLY A 187 -3.20 -5.40 -34.97
N SER A 188 -4.05 -6.40 -35.23
CA SER A 188 -3.67 -7.42 -36.22
C SER A 188 -3.97 -6.88 -37.62
N SER A 189 -3.10 -6.01 -38.15
CA SER A 189 -3.04 -5.77 -39.58
C SER A 189 -2.12 -6.83 -40.19
N LYS A 190 -2.73 -7.89 -40.73
CA LYS A 190 -2.05 -8.77 -41.69
C LYS A 190 -1.54 -7.91 -42.85
N SER A 191 -0.23 -7.94 -43.10
CA SER A 191 0.34 -7.45 -44.34
C SER A 191 -0.14 -8.35 -45.48
N SER A 192 -1.03 -7.83 -46.33
CA SER A 192 -1.32 -8.46 -47.62
C SER A 192 -0.30 -7.94 -48.62
N ASN A 193 0.63 -8.80 -49.02
CA ASN A 193 1.44 -8.60 -50.21
C ASN A 193 0.53 -8.61 -51.45
N ARG A 194 0.56 -7.54 -52.23
CA ARG A 194 0.55 -7.56 -53.70
C ARG A 194 0.90 -6.20 -54.26
#